data_AF-A0A8C7DBH8-F1
#
_entry.id   AF-A0A8C7DBH8-F1
#
_cell.length_a   1.000
_cell.length_b   1.000
_cell.length_c   1.000
_cell.angle_alpha   90.00
_cell.angle_beta   90.00
_cell.angle_gamma   90.00
#
_symmetry.space_group_name_H-M   'P 1'
#
loop_
_entity.id
_entity.type
_entity.pdbx_description
1 polymer ?
#
loop_
_entity_poly.entity_id
_entity_poly.type
_entity_poly.pdbx_seq_one_letter_code
_entity_poly.pdbx_strand_id
1 'polypeptide(L)'
;MAIQTITWMSAFLCLAQVFSMPMPSQREKCVFSFFQGGHFPLECLQENVFMAFPATAFATSGAPQVRASDAAKAIYETLKNIDTLFGTDELPTMWDQQKLEYFQNIIYRQIEESECMSSVDTSDYPIRAEGLKTYFGNIAAVLKEKNFSYCAWEVVRKELLYTLEFILKHTSDMLILYPSPRCDFM
;
A
#
# COMPACT_ATOMS: atom_id res chain seq x y z
N MET A 1 -17.95 46.09 21.34
CA MET A 1 -18.41 44.70 21.58
C MET A 1 -18.63 43.96 20.25
N ALA A 2 -17.64 43.95 19.34
CA ALA A 2 -17.77 43.27 18.03
C ALA A 2 -16.51 42.48 17.62
N ILE A 3 -15.45 42.52 18.44
CA ILE A 3 -14.13 41.93 18.12
C ILE A 3 -13.93 40.59 18.83
N GLN A 4 -14.70 40.28 19.88
CA GLN A 4 -14.61 39.01 20.62
C GLN A 4 -15.40 37.85 19.98
N THR A 5 -16.30 38.14 19.03
CA THR A 5 -17.12 37.12 18.34
C THR A 5 -16.40 36.53 17.13
N ILE A 6 -15.44 37.25 16.54
CA ILE A 6 -14.70 36.80 15.35
C ILE A 6 -13.65 35.74 15.69
N THR A 7 -13.01 35.85 16.87
CA THR A 7 -12.02 34.87 17.35
C THR A 7 -12.61 33.52 17.72
N TRP A 8 -13.90 33.46 18.07
CA TRP A 8 -14.57 32.18 18.30
C TRP A 8 -14.91 31.48 17.00
N MET A 9 -15.33 32.21 15.96
CA MET A 9 -15.66 31.61 14.66
C MET A 9 -14.43 30.99 13.98
N SER A 10 -13.23 31.57 14.14
CA SER A 10 -11.98 30.99 13.62
C SER A 10 -11.53 29.75 14.40
N ALA A 11 -11.73 29.73 15.73
CA ALA A 11 -11.41 28.56 16.55
C ALA A 11 -12.35 27.36 16.25
N PHE A 12 -13.63 27.62 15.95
CA PHE A 12 -14.56 26.56 15.52
C PHE A 12 -14.31 26.09 14.09
N LEU A 13 -13.83 26.95 13.19
CA LEU A 13 -13.42 26.55 11.84
C LEU A 13 -12.15 25.68 11.83
N CYS A 14 -11.20 25.90 12.75
CA CYS A 14 -10.03 25.03 12.89
C CYS A 14 -10.36 23.63 13.44
N LEU A 15 -11.43 23.49 14.23
CA LEU A 15 -11.88 22.19 14.74
C LEU A 15 -12.69 21.41 13.69
N ALA A 16 -13.28 22.10 12.73
CA ALA A 16 -14.03 21.49 11.64
C ALA A 16 -13.14 21.06 10.46
N GLN A 17 -11.83 21.29 10.47
CA GLN A 17 -10.91 20.78 9.43
C GLN A 17 -10.16 19.50 9.83
N VAL A 18 -10.44 18.93 11.00
CA VAL A 18 -10.02 17.56 11.34
C VAL A 18 -11.02 16.56 10.76
N PHE A 19 -11.31 16.67 9.46
CA PHE A 19 -12.09 15.67 8.76
C PHE A 19 -11.18 14.50 8.37
N SER A 20 -11.48 13.36 9.01
CA SER A 20 -11.50 12.05 8.37
C SER A 20 -10.16 11.41 8.02
N MET A 21 -9.26 11.26 8.99
CA MET A 21 -8.34 10.13 8.89
C MET A 21 -9.08 8.84 9.26
N PRO A 22 -9.07 7.80 8.40
CA PRO A 22 -9.66 6.53 8.74
C PRO A 22 -8.89 5.94 9.92
N MET A 23 -9.61 5.54 10.97
CA MET A 23 -9.06 4.79 12.11
C MET A 23 -8.26 3.56 11.62
N PRO A 24 -7.23 3.09 12.35
CA PRO A 24 -6.46 1.88 12.00
C PRO A 24 -7.35 0.67 11.70
N SER A 25 -8.45 0.51 12.46
CA SER A 25 -9.45 -0.54 12.29
C SER A 25 -10.25 -0.48 10.98
N GLN A 26 -10.27 0.66 10.29
CA GLN A 26 -10.87 0.78 8.96
C GLN A 26 -9.88 0.41 7.85
N ARG A 27 -8.57 0.63 8.03
CA ARG A 27 -7.53 0.31 7.04
C ARG A 27 -7.37 -1.20 6.86
N GLU A 28 -7.32 -1.94 7.96
CA GLU A 28 -7.30 -3.41 7.95
C GLU A 28 -8.55 -4.00 7.29
N LYS A 29 -9.73 -3.43 7.59
CA LYS A 29 -11.00 -3.81 6.96
C LYS A 29 -11.02 -3.52 5.46
N CYS A 30 -10.33 -2.46 5.01
CA CYS A 30 -10.28 -2.07 3.60
C CYS A 30 -9.45 -3.03 2.75
N VAL A 31 -8.24 -3.40 3.19
CA VAL A 31 -7.40 -4.41 2.52
C VAL A 31 -8.18 -5.72 2.39
N PHE A 32 -8.85 -6.15 3.47
CA PHE A 32 -9.69 -7.34 3.43
C PHE A 32 -10.92 -7.20 2.50
N SER A 33 -11.54 -6.01 2.43
CA SER A 33 -12.75 -5.79 1.62
C SER A 33 -12.53 -5.92 0.11
N PHE A 34 -11.33 -5.55 -0.39
CA PHE A 34 -10.97 -5.75 -1.79
C PHE A 34 -10.85 -7.24 -2.13
N PHE A 35 -10.26 -8.04 -1.23
CA PHE A 35 -9.96 -9.45 -1.48
C PHE A 35 -11.05 -10.43 -1.03
N GLN A 36 -12.25 -9.96 -0.70
CA GLN A 36 -13.43 -10.85 -0.54
C GLN A 36 -13.83 -11.56 -1.86
N GLY A 37 -13.05 -11.44 -2.94
CA GLY A 37 -13.17 -12.25 -4.17
C GLY A 37 -12.96 -13.76 -3.98
N GLY A 38 -12.80 -14.23 -2.74
CA GLY A 38 -12.75 -15.64 -2.41
C GLY A 38 -11.39 -16.28 -2.65
N HIS A 39 -11.36 -17.61 -2.56
CA HIS A 39 -10.18 -18.42 -2.79
C HIS A 39 -9.64 -18.24 -4.21
N PHE A 40 -8.38 -18.64 -4.43
CA PHE A 40 -7.81 -18.66 -5.78
C PHE A 40 -8.61 -19.61 -6.68
N PRO A 41 -9.08 -19.19 -7.87
CA PRO A 41 -9.96 -20.00 -8.71
C PRO A 41 -9.29 -21.29 -9.17
N LEU A 42 -10.06 -22.40 -9.16
CA LEU A 42 -9.54 -23.72 -9.52
C LEU A 42 -9.13 -23.79 -11.00
N GLU A 43 -9.88 -23.10 -11.86
CA GLU A 43 -9.60 -22.95 -13.29
C GLU A 43 -8.25 -22.27 -13.56
N CYS A 44 -7.75 -21.45 -12.62
CA CYS A 44 -6.49 -20.72 -12.78
C CYS A 44 -5.28 -21.47 -12.21
N LEU A 45 -5.46 -22.66 -11.61
CA LEU A 45 -4.37 -23.39 -10.97
C LEU A 45 -3.23 -23.76 -11.92
N GLN A 46 -3.55 -24.09 -13.18
CA GLN A 46 -2.53 -24.42 -14.18
C GLN A 46 -1.69 -23.20 -14.60
N GLU A 47 -2.23 -22.00 -14.40
CA GLU A 47 -1.57 -20.75 -14.74
C GLU A 47 -0.86 -20.10 -13.55
N ASN A 48 -0.99 -20.69 -12.36
CA ASN A 48 -0.37 -20.17 -11.15
C ASN A 48 1.16 -20.22 -11.25
N VAL A 49 1.80 -19.13 -10.83
CA VAL A 49 3.25 -18.99 -10.82
C VAL A 49 3.72 -18.85 -9.39
N PHE A 50 4.76 -19.60 -9.01
CA PHE A 50 5.44 -19.39 -7.74
C PHE A 50 6.36 -18.19 -7.87
N MET A 51 6.20 -17.22 -6.98
CA MET A 51 7.07 -16.05 -6.88
C MET A 51 7.69 -16.01 -5.49
N ALA A 52 9.01 -15.88 -5.45
CA ALA A 52 9.72 -15.74 -4.18
C ALA A 52 9.41 -14.37 -3.58
N PHE A 53 8.73 -14.37 -2.43
CA PHE A 53 8.39 -13.14 -1.74
C PHE A 53 9.63 -12.44 -1.17
N PRO A 54 9.82 -11.11 -1.38
CA PRO A 54 10.99 -10.38 -0.93
C PRO A 54 10.90 -10.00 0.55
N ALA A 55 10.76 -10.98 1.45
CA ALA A 55 10.62 -10.74 2.90
C ALA A 55 11.75 -9.90 3.48
N THR A 56 12.97 -10.04 2.93
CA THR A 56 14.15 -9.28 3.35
C THR A 56 14.03 -7.79 3.06
N ALA A 57 13.25 -7.38 2.05
CA ALA A 57 13.00 -5.96 1.77
C ALA A 57 12.26 -5.27 2.92
N PHE A 58 11.45 -6.03 3.66
CA PHE A 58 10.71 -5.58 4.84
C PHE A 58 11.39 -5.93 6.17
N ALA A 59 12.50 -6.68 6.13
CA ALA A 59 13.19 -7.13 7.33
C ALA A 59 13.89 -5.97 8.05
N THR A 60 13.89 -6.02 9.38
CA THR A 60 14.46 -4.96 10.22
C THR A 60 15.84 -5.36 10.76
N SER A 61 16.91 -4.97 10.05
CA SER A 61 18.30 -5.03 10.54
C SER A 61 18.78 -3.64 10.99
N GLY A 62 19.66 -3.55 11.99
CA GLY A 62 20.25 -2.26 12.44
C GLY A 62 19.74 -1.73 13.79
N ALA A 63 19.81 -0.42 14.06
CA ALA A 63 19.28 0.20 15.29
C ALA A 63 17.77 0.53 15.14
N PRO A 64 16.97 0.56 16.23
CA PRO A 64 15.49 0.68 16.17
C PRO A 64 14.94 1.79 15.27
N GLN A 65 15.56 2.96 15.26
CA GLN A 65 15.15 4.11 14.44
C GLN A 65 15.46 3.93 12.95
N VAL A 66 16.59 3.32 12.59
CA VAL A 66 16.97 3.01 11.20
C VAL A 66 16.11 1.86 10.65
N ARG A 67 15.73 0.92 11.53
CA ARG A 67 14.82 -0.19 11.20
C ARG A 67 13.45 0.32 10.74
N ALA A 68 12.92 1.34 11.42
CA ALA A 68 11.60 1.87 11.12
C ALA A 68 11.58 2.64 9.80
N SER A 69 12.63 3.42 9.52
CA SER A 69 12.72 4.24 8.31
C SER A 69 12.90 3.39 7.04
N ASP A 70 13.71 2.34 7.09
CA ASP A 70 13.92 1.40 5.98
C ASP A 70 12.65 0.64 5.61
N ALA A 71 11.99 0.08 6.62
CA ALA A 71 10.76 -0.68 6.42
C ALA A 71 9.63 0.23 5.93
N ALA A 72 9.52 1.46 6.44
CA ALA A 72 8.55 2.45 5.97
C ALA A 72 8.77 2.82 4.51
N LYS A 73 10.02 3.04 4.09
CA LYS A 73 10.34 3.31 2.67
C LYS A 73 10.05 2.11 1.77
N ALA A 74 10.36 0.89 2.22
CA ALA A 74 10.02 -0.33 1.50
C ALA A 74 8.49 -0.49 1.32
N ILE A 75 7.68 -0.14 2.34
CA ILE A 75 6.22 -0.13 2.24
C ILE A 75 5.75 0.93 1.24
N TYR A 76 6.27 2.14 1.33
CA TYR A 76 5.94 3.22 0.39
C TYR A 76 6.21 2.82 -1.07
N GLU A 77 7.39 2.27 -1.37
CA GLU A 77 7.68 1.80 -2.73
C GLU A 77 6.85 0.58 -3.11
N THR A 78 6.50 -0.29 -2.16
CA THR A 78 5.56 -1.40 -2.42
C THR A 78 4.21 -0.85 -2.89
N LEU A 79 3.64 0.13 -2.19
CA LEU A 79 2.37 0.75 -2.56
C LEU A 79 2.43 1.38 -3.96
N LYS A 80 3.52 2.07 -4.30
CA LYS A 80 3.74 2.61 -5.65
C LYS A 80 3.85 1.55 -6.73
N ASN A 81 4.52 0.44 -6.45
CA ASN A 81 4.58 -0.67 -7.40
C ASN A 81 3.20 -1.30 -7.60
N ILE A 82 2.38 -1.39 -6.55
CA ILE A 82 0.97 -1.81 -6.65
C ILE A 82 0.20 -0.85 -7.55
N ASP A 83 0.27 0.45 -7.29
CA ASP A 83 -0.40 1.47 -8.12
C ASP A 83 0.01 1.37 -9.60
N THR A 84 1.31 1.18 -9.85
CA THR A 84 1.85 1.00 -11.21
C THR A 84 1.28 -0.22 -11.93
N LEU A 85 1.00 -1.33 -11.23
CA LEU A 85 0.38 -2.52 -11.84
C LEU A 85 -1.01 -2.21 -12.40
N PHE A 86 -1.76 -1.30 -11.77
CA PHE A 86 -3.09 -0.89 -12.23
C PHE A 86 -3.07 0.35 -13.15
N GLY A 87 -1.90 0.94 -13.40
CA GLY A 87 -1.73 2.03 -14.37
C GLY A 87 -1.74 1.58 -15.84
N THR A 88 -2.09 0.32 -16.11
CA THR A 88 -2.15 -0.26 -17.47
C THR A 88 -3.55 -0.12 -18.06
N ASP A 89 -3.65 -0.08 -19.40
CA ASP A 89 -4.95 -0.01 -20.10
C ASP A 89 -5.80 -1.30 -19.97
N GLU A 90 -5.20 -2.42 -19.55
CA GLU A 90 -5.83 -3.75 -19.52
C GLU A 90 -6.20 -4.20 -18.09
N LEU A 91 -7.10 -3.46 -17.44
CA LEU A 91 -7.61 -3.76 -16.09
C LEU A 91 -8.41 -5.08 -16.02
N PRO A 92 -8.50 -5.73 -14.84
CA PRO A 92 -9.24 -6.98 -14.67
C PRO A 92 -10.75 -6.76 -14.79
N THR A 93 -11.29 -6.96 -15.99
CA THR A 93 -12.71 -6.72 -16.31
C THR A 93 -13.68 -7.67 -15.60
N MET A 94 -13.21 -8.85 -15.21
CA MET A 94 -14.01 -9.87 -14.50
C MET A 94 -14.10 -9.60 -12.99
N TRP A 95 -13.34 -8.63 -12.46
CA TRP A 95 -13.44 -8.23 -11.06
C TRP A 95 -14.60 -7.25 -10.84
N ASP A 96 -15.05 -7.17 -9.59
CA ASP A 96 -15.97 -6.12 -9.16
C ASP A 96 -15.27 -4.75 -9.28
N GLN A 97 -15.68 -3.98 -10.30
CA GLN A 97 -15.04 -2.71 -10.64
C GLN A 97 -15.17 -1.67 -9.53
N GLN A 98 -16.27 -1.69 -8.76
CA GLN A 98 -16.45 -0.75 -7.65
C GLN A 98 -15.45 -1.06 -6.52
N LYS A 99 -15.23 -2.35 -6.23
CA LYS A 99 -14.22 -2.76 -5.25
C LYS A 99 -12.80 -2.45 -5.72
N LEU A 100 -12.52 -2.63 -7.02
CA LEU A 100 -11.24 -2.27 -7.62
C LEU A 100 -10.95 -0.78 -7.52
N GLU A 101 -11.89 0.07 -7.93
CA GLU A 101 -11.76 1.52 -7.82
C GLU A 101 -11.57 1.94 -6.36
N TYR A 102 -12.35 1.37 -5.43
CA TYR A 102 -12.19 1.64 -4.01
C TYR A 102 -10.78 1.28 -3.51
N PHE A 103 -10.26 0.12 -3.91
CA PHE A 103 -8.92 -0.31 -3.57
C PHE A 103 -7.84 0.62 -4.13
N GLN A 104 -7.92 0.97 -5.41
CA GLN A 104 -6.98 1.92 -6.04
C GLN A 104 -6.99 3.27 -5.31
N ASN A 105 -8.17 3.79 -4.94
CA ASN A 105 -8.29 5.02 -4.16
C ASN A 105 -7.64 4.93 -2.77
N ILE A 106 -7.73 3.77 -2.12
CA ILE A 106 -7.05 3.55 -0.83
C ILE A 106 -5.53 3.53 -1.01
N ILE A 107 -5.03 2.80 -2.02
CA ILE A 107 -3.59 2.73 -2.33
C ILE A 107 -3.07 4.13 -2.63
N TYR A 108 -3.71 4.87 -3.53
CA TYR A 108 -3.38 6.26 -3.86
C TYR A 108 -3.31 7.13 -2.60
N ARG A 109 -4.33 7.08 -1.74
CA ARG A 109 -4.34 7.86 -0.50
C ARG A 109 -3.21 7.45 0.45
N GLN A 110 -2.89 6.16 0.56
CA GLN A 110 -1.77 5.71 1.40
C GLN A 110 -0.42 6.18 0.86
N ILE A 111 -0.23 6.22 -0.46
CA ILE A 111 0.98 6.77 -1.09
C ILE A 111 1.10 8.26 -0.75
N GLU A 112 0.04 9.04 -0.95
CA GLU A 112 0.02 10.48 -0.63
C GLU A 112 0.29 10.75 0.86
N GLU A 113 -0.28 9.94 1.75
CA GLU A 113 -0.08 10.09 3.20
C GLU A 113 1.34 9.71 3.66
N SER A 114 2.10 8.94 2.87
CA SER A 114 3.42 8.43 3.21
C SER A 114 4.55 8.94 2.31
N GLU A 115 4.29 9.95 1.48
CA GLU A 115 5.23 10.49 0.49
C GLU A 115 6.60 10.88 1.08
N CYS A 116 6.62 11.37 2.31
CA CYS A 116 7.86 11.73 3.04
C CYS A 116 8.87 10.58 3.19
N MET A 117 8.40 9.32 3.09
CA MET A 117 9.27 8.15 3.20
C MET A 117 10.13 7.98 1.95
N SER A 118 9.78 8.63 0.83
CA SER A 118 10.57 8.63 -0.41
C SER A 118 11.99 9.17 -0.21
N SER A 119 12.15 10.19 0.63
CA SER A 119 13.42 10.90 0.87
C SER A 119 14.28 10.31 1.99
N VAL A 120 13.82 9.25 2.66
CA VAL A 120 14.62 8.55 3.66
C VAL A 120 15.82 7.90 2.96
N ASP A 121 17.01 8.43 3.17
CA ASP A 121 18.25 7.89 2.60
C ASP A 121 18.96 7.03 3.64
N THR A 122 19.13 5.75 3.32
CA THR A 122 19.82 4.79 4.17
C THR A 122 20.72 3.92 3.32
N SER A 123 21.87 3.53 3.88
CA SER A 123 22.92 2.80 3.18
C SER A 123 22.46 1.46 2.60
N ASP A 124 21.44 0.86 3.22
CA ASP A 124 21.02 -0.51 2.94
C ASP A 124 19.79 -0.55 2.00
N TYR A 125 19.20 0.62 1.70
CA TYR A 125 18.03 0.71 0.84
C TYR A 125 18.23 0.16 -0.59
N PRO A 126 19.39 0.33 -1.26
CA PRO A 126 19.59 -0.17 -2.62
C PRO A 126 19.32 -1.68 -2.76
N ILE A 127 19.70 -2.48 -1.75
CA ILE A 127 19.48 -3.93 -1.75
C ILE A 127 17.99 -4.26 -1.62
N ARG A 128 17.27 -3.53 -0.74
CA ARG A 128 15.82 -3.68 -0.58
C ARG A 128 15.08 -3.31 -1.86
N ALA A 129 15.49 -2.22 -2.51
CA ALA A 129 14.93 -1.74 -3.76
C ALA A 129 15.11 -2.77 -4.89
N GLU A 130 16.25 -3.44 -4.98
CA GLU A 130 16.49 -4.52 -5.94
C GLU A 130 15.54 -5.70 -5.74
N GLY A 131 15.33 -6.12 -4.49
CA GLY A 131 14.38 -7.19 -4.14
C GLY A 131 12.95 -6.86 -4.54
N LEU A 132 12.47 -5.65 -4.21
CA LEU A 132 11.15 -5.18 -4.59
C LEU A 132 11.00 -5.07 -6.12
N LYS A 133 12.00 -4.50 -6.80
CA LYS A 133 12.01 -4.37 -8.26
C LYS A 133 11.91 -5.73 -8.95
N THR A 134 12.65 -6.72 -8.46
CA THR A 134 12.60 -8.08 -9.00
C THR A 134 11.24 -8.71 -8.80
N TYR A 135 10.68 -8.62 -7.59
CA TYR A 135 9.38 -9.19 -7.26
C TYR A 135 8.25 -8.59 -8.10
N PHE A 136 8.12 -7.26 -8.13
CA PHE A 136 7.08 -6.59 -8.91
C PHE A 136 7.32 -6.67 -10.42
N GLY A 137 8.58 -6.74 -10.85
CA GLY A 137 8.94 -7.05 -12.23
C GLY A 137 8.41 -8.41 -12.68
N ASN A 138 8.53 -9.44 -11.84
CA ASN A 138 7.97 -10.77 -12.12
C ASN A 138 6.43 -10.75 -12.16
N ILE A 139 5.77 -10.04 -11.25
CA ILE A 139 4.31 -9.87 -11.27
C ILE A 139 3.86 -9.20 -12.58
N ALA A 140 4.52 -8.12 -12.98
CA ALA A 140 4.23 -7.44 -14.25
C ALA A 140 4.53 -8.31 -15.48
N ALA A 141 5.56 -9.17 -15.41
CA ALA A 141 5.85 -10.14 -16.46
C ALA A 141 4.73 -11.17 -16.61
N VAL A 142 4.18 -11.70 -15.50
CA VAL A 142 3.02 -12.61 -15.52
C VAL A 142 1.84 -12.00 -16.27
N LEU A 143 1.51 -10.73 -16.00
CA LEU A 143 0.44 -10.02 -16.72
C LEU A 143 0.71 -9.99 -18.22
N LYS A 144 1.91 -9.59 -18.64
CA LYS A 144 2.27 -9.47 -20.06
C LYS A 144 2.32 -10.82 -20.78
N GLU A 145 2.97 -11.81 -20.19
CA GLU A 145 3.13 -13.15 -20.77
C GLU A 145 1.79 -13.88 -20.94
N LYS A 146 0.83 -13.56 -20.08
CA LYS A 146 -0.52 -14.14 -20.10
C LYS A 146 -1.57 -13.21 -20.72
N ASN A 147 -1.16 -12.15 -21.41
CA ASN A 147 -2.02 -11.18 -22.08
C ASN A 147 -3.16 -10.66 -21.18
N PHE A 148 -2.81 -10.30 -19.95
CA PHE A 148 -3.74 -9.73 -18.97
C PHE A 148 -5.01 -10.56 -18.76
N SER A 149 -4.92 -11.89 -18.93
CA SER A 149 -6.04 -12.80 -18.77
C SER A 149 -6.61 -12.75 -17.35
N TYR A 150 -7.85 -13.24 -17.18
CA TYR A 150 -8.45 -13.39 -15.86
C TYR A 150 -7.51 -14.12 -14.88
N CYS A 151 -6.93 -15.25 -15.29
CA CYS A 151 -6.03 -16.01 -14.44
C CYS A 151 -4.70 -15.31 -14.17
N ALA A 152 -4.20 -14.48 -15.09
CA ALA A 152 -3.05 -13.62 -14.83
C ALA A 152 -3.34 -12.65 -13.68
N TRP A 153 -4.49 -11.99 -13.74
CA TRP A 153 -4.94 -11.08 -12.69
C TRP A 153 -5.19 -11.80 -11.36
N GLU A 154 -5.74 -13.02 -11.35
CA GLU A 154 -5.88 -13.81 -10.13
C GLU A 154 -4.53 -14.15 -9.49
N VAL A 155 -3.47 -14.37 -10.29
CA VAL A 155 -2.11 -14.52 -9.76
C VAL A 155 -1.63 -13.21 -9.13
N VAL A 156 -1.84 -12.07 -9.78
CA VAL A 156 -1.55 -10.75 -9.19
C VAL A 156 -2.30 -10.56 -7.88
N ARG A 157 -3.61 -10.85 -7.85
CA ARG A 157 -4.47 -10.74 -6.67
C ARG A 157 -3.90 -11.50 -5.48
N LYS A 158 -3.50 -12.76 -5.71
CA LYS A 158 -2.91 -13.64 -4.70
C LYS A 158 -1.60 -13.06 -4.13
N GLU A 159 -0.69 -12.59 -4.99
CA GLU A 159 0.58 -11.99 -4.55
C GLU A 159 0.38 -10.66 -3.80
N LEU A 160 -0.55 -9.81 -4.27
CA LEU A 160 -0.89 -8.56 -3.61
C LEU A 160 -1.51 -8.79 -2.24
N LEU A 161 -2.42 -9.74 -2.12
CA LEU A 161 -3.02 -10.13 -0.85
C LEU A 161 -1.95 -10.57 0.14
N TYR A 162 -1.08 -11.50 -0.27
CA TYR A 162 0.00 -11.99 0.57
C TYR A 162 0.94 -10.86 1.01
N THR A 163 1.29 -9.96 0.10
CA THR A 163 2.16 -8.81 0.38
C THR A 163 1.54 -7.86 1.41
N LEU A 164 0.27 -7.49 1.22
CA LEU A 164 -0.43 -6.58 2.11
C LEU A 164 -0.70 -7.21 3.48
N GLU A 165 -1.07 -8.48 3.54
CA GLU A 165 -1.19 -9.23 4.80
C GLU A 165 0.15 -9.29 5.55
N PHE A 166 1.24 -9.54 4.83
CA PHE A 166 2.57 -9.56 5.41
C PHE A 166 2.91 -8.21 6.06
N ILE A 167 2.68 -7.10 5.35
CA ILE A 167 2.90 -5.74 5.84
C ILE A 167 2.02 -5.46 7.06
N LEU A 168 0.72 -5.77 6.99
CA LEU A 168 -0.19 -5.54 8.12
C LEU A 168 0.24 -6.31 9.36
N LYS A 169 0.65 -7.57 9.21
CA LYS A 169 1.03 -8.43 10.34
C LYS A 169 2.38 -8.06 10.98
N HIS A 170 3.34 -7.61 10.20
CA HIS A 170 4.71 -7.36 10.67
C HIS A 170 5.01 -5.87 10.86
N THR A 171 4.11 -5.00 10.44
CA THR A 171 4.32 -3.56 10.44
C THR A 171 3.12 -2.79 11.01
N SER A 172 2.14 -3.50 11.63
CA SER A 172 1.05 -2.89 12.40
C SER A 172 1.57 -1.82 13.36
N ASP A 173 2.70 -2.07 14.03
CA ASP A 173 3.26 -1.11 14.97
C ASP A 173 3.88 0.12 14.28
N MET A 174 4.44 0.01 13.07
CA MET A 174 5.02 1.19 12.38
C MET A 174 3.97 1.99 11.60
N LEU A 175 2.94 1.33 11.06
CA LEU A 175 1.79 2.01 10.44
C LEU A 175 0.92 2.73 11.48
N ILE A 176 0.98 2.30 12.76
CA ILE A 176 0.32 2.94 13.90
C ILE A 176 1.21 4.04 14.53
N LEU A 177 2.53 4.00 14.34
CA LEU A 177 3.46 4.96 14.96
C LEU A 177 3.78 6.22 14.14
N TYR A 178 3.36 6.30 12.87
CA TYR A 178 3.35 7.58 12.15
C TYR A 178 1.92 8.08 12.02
N PRO A 179 1.43 8.93 12.95
CA PRO A 179 0.26 9.71 12.68
C PRO A 179 0.65 10.67 11.57
N SER A 180 0.06 10.51 10.38
CA SER A 180 -0.02 11.63 9.45
C SER A 180 -0.76 12.75 10.19
N PRO A 181 -0.12 13.92 10.36
CA PRO A 181 -0.48 15.09 9.59
C PRO A 181 0.66 15.37 8.60
N ARG A 182 0.77 14.51 7.59
CA ARG A 182 1.74 14.61 6.50
C ARG A 182 3.21 14.59 6.99
N CYS A 183 3.54 13.60 7.81
CA CYS A 183 4.90 13.30 8.30
C CYS A 183 5.61 14.43 9.04
N ASP A 184 5.01 14.94 10.11
CA ASP A 184 5.59 16.02 10.90
C ASP A 184 6.93 15.60 11.53
N PHE A 185 7.99 16.32 11.17
CA PHE A 185 9.42 16.17 11.51
C PHE A 185 10.22 15.18 10.64
N MET A 186 10.87 15.74 9.60
CA MET A 186 12.31 15.51 9.46
C MET A 186 13.05 16.16 10.64
#